data_AF-A0A1V9BA82-F1
#
_entry.id   AF-A0A1V9BA82-F1
#
_cell.length_a   1.000
_cell.length_b   1.000
_cell.length_c   1.000
_cell.angle_alpha   90.00
_cell.angle_beta   90.00
_cell.angle_gamma   90.00
#
_symmetry.space_group_name_H-M   'P 1'
#
loop_
_entity.id
_entity.type
_entity.pdbx_description
1 polymer ?
#
loop_
_entity_poly.entity_id
_entity_poly.type
_entity_poly.pdbx_seq_one_letter_code
_entity_poly.pdbx_strand_id
1 'polypeptide(L)'
;MEKRWTVVEVMRHARHDWLNKIQLIKGHLALNKIERVQEIINGIIGEMQQETRLTNLKAERFAELVMTYNWEPRPIFLEYEITGGEADLSLYDERLTEWCCGFLHLLEMQADRQTENHVCLSIELSYGRASLFFDYRGAWQDGEAVRTWLERCEPAPPLRLVSFAVGTEELTVELELLFRPGGPYS
;
A
#
# COMPACT_ATOMS: atom_id res chain seq x y z
N MET A 1 6.94 6.82 -14.93
CA MET A 1 7.08 8.30 -14.88
C MET A 1 6.10 8.78 -13.84
N GLU A 2 6.57 9.39 -12.75
CA GLU A 2 5.69 9.89 -11.69
C GLU A 2 4.73 10.93 -12.29
N LYS A 3 3.43 10.63 -12.24
CA LYS A 3 2.41 11.60 -12.61
C LYS A 3 2.33 12.61 -11.50
N ARG A 4 2.74 13.85 -11.78
CA ARG A 4 2.58 14.95 -10.82
C ARG A 4 1.13 15.41 -10.83
N TRP A 5 0.39 15.03 -9.80
CA TRP A 5 -1.00 15.44 -9.65
C TRP A 5 -1.10 16.95 -9.41
N THR A 6 -1.98 17.62 -10.13
CA THR A 6 -2.39 18.97 -9.76
C THR A 6 -3.33 18.90 -8.56
N VAL A 7 -3.37 19.95 -7.74
CA VAL A 7 -4.30 20.05 -6.60
C VAL A 7 -5.76 19.81 -7.04
N VAL A 8 -6.13 20.27 -8.24
CA VAL A 8 -7.48 20.07 -8.80
C VAL A 8 -7.78 18.60 -9.09
N GLU A 9 -6.80 17.84 -9.57
CA GLU A 9 -6.96 16.40 -9.82
C GLU A 9 -7.03 15.61 -8.52
N VAL A 10 -6.15 15.90 -7.55
CA VAL A 10 -6.20 15.32 -6.20
C VAL A 10 -7.60 15.51 -5.58
N MET A 11 -8.11 16.74 -5.60
CA MET A 11 -9.45 17.06 -5.08
C MET A 11 -10.57 16.38 -5.87
N ARG A 12 -10.37 16.09 -7.16
CA ARG A 12 -11.36 15.37 -7.98
C ARG A 12 -11.45 13.90 -7.57
N HIS A 13 -10.32 13.23 -7.38
CA HIS A 13 -10.26 11.84 -6.93
C HIS A 13 -10.82 11.70 -5.52
N ALA A 14 -10.35 12.52 -4.57
CA ALA A 14 -10.89 12.52 -3.22
C ALA A 14 -12.41 12.72 -3.18
N ARG A 15 -12.94 13.66 -3.98
CA ARG A 15 -14.40 13.87 -4.08
C ARG A 15 -15.14 12.67 -4.65
N HIS A 16 -14.59 11.99 -5.66
CA HIS A 16 -15.20 10.79 -6.23
C HIS A 16 -15.30 9.69 -5.17
N ASP A 17 -14.23 9.45 -4.43
CA ASP A 17 -14.18 8.39 -3.42
C ASP A 17 -15.15 8.67 -2.26
N TRP A 18 -15.19 9.93 -1.80
CA TRP A 18 -16.16 10.37 -0.79
C TRP A 18 -17.61 10.26 -1.28
N LEU A 19 -17.87 10.59 -2.55
CA LEU A 19 -19.20 10.46 -3.12
C LEU A 19 -19.66 8.99 -3.13
N ASN A 20 -18.78 8.06 -3.49
CA ASN A 20 -19.08 6.62 -3.48
C ASN A 20 -19.39 6.12 -2.07
N LYS A 21 -18.57 6.49 -1.08
CA LYS A 21 -18.79 6.16 0.34
C LYS A 21 -20.14 6.67 0.85
N ILE A 22 -20.48 7.92 0.55
CA ILE A 22 -21.77 8.53 0.92
C ILE A 22 -22.94 7.83 0.21
N GLN A 23 -22.79 7.46 -1.06
CA GLN A 23 -23.81 6.75 -1.81
C GLN A 23 -24.09 5.36 -1.24
N LEU A 24 -23.05 4.62 -0.82
CA LEU A 24 -23.20 3.32 -0.16
C LEU A 24 -23.99 3.46 1.15
N ILE A 25 -23.63 4.43 1.99
CA ILE A 25 -24.35 4.74 3.24
C ILE A 25 -25.82 5.06 2.94
N LYS A 26 -26.07 5.99 2.01
CA LYS A 26 -27.42 6.41 1.63
C LYS A 26 -28.25 5.23 1.09
N GLY A 27 -27.66 4.38 0.24
CA GLY A 27 -28.33 3.23 -0.36
C GLY A 27 -28.74 2.20 0.68
N HIS A 28 -27.85 1.85 1.60
CA HIS A 28 -28.16 0.91 2.69
C HIS A 28 -29.17 1.48 3.69
N LEU A 29 -29.09 2.78 3.98
CA LEU A 29 -30.05 3.47 4.84
C LEU A 29 -31.46 3.48 4.22
N ALA A 30 -31.58 3.72 2.92
CA ALA A 30 -32.87 3.67 2.20
C ALA A 30 -33.52 2.27 2.23
N LEU A 31 -32.72 1.22 2.42
CA LEU A 31 -33.17 -0.16 2.58
C LEU A 31 -33.37 -0.57 4.05
N ASN A 32 -33.29 0.38 4.99
CA ASN A 32 -33.35 0.16 6.44
C ASN A 32 -32.33 -0.87 6.96
N LYS A 33 -31.17 -1.01 6.31
CA LYS A 33 -30.08 -1.92 6.69
C LYS A 33 -29.10 -1.22 7.63
N ILE A 34 -29.52 -0.94 8.85
CA ILE A 34 -28.77 -0.07 9.79
C ILE A 34 -27.44 -0.69 10.21
N GLU A 35 -27.39 -2.01 10.45
CA GLU A 35 -26.17 -2.73 10.82
C GLU A 35 -25.11 -2.57 9.72
N ARG A 36 -25.52 -2.71 8.46
CA ARG A 36 -24.62 -2.53 7.31
C ARG A 36 -24.11 -1.09 7.19
N VAL A 37 -24.94 -0.10 7.52
CA VAL A 37 -24.49 1.30 7.56
C VAL A 37 -23.40 1.50 8.62
N GLN A 38 -23.56 0.89 9.80
CA GLN A 38 -22.55 0.97 10.86
C GLN A 38 -21.24 0.29 10.45
N GLU A 39 -21.29 -0.87 9.81
CA GLU A 39 -20.11 -1.54 9.24
C GLU A 39 -19.35 -0.64 8.26
N ILE A 40 -20.07 0.02 7.35
CA ILE A 40 -19.47 0.92 6.36
C ILE A 40 -18.81 2.11 7.05
N ILE A 41 -19.48 2.74 8.02
CA ILE A 41 -18.93 3.87 8.77
C ILE A 41 -17.67 3.46 9.54
N ASN A 42 -17.69 2.29 10.20
CA ASN A 42 -16.52 1.78 10.92
C ASN A 42 -15.37 1.47 9.96
N GLY A 43 -15.65 0.94 8.77
CA GLY A 43 -14.67 0.75 7.70
C GLY A 43 -14.01 2.07 7.29
N ILE A 44 -14.81 3.11 7.03
CA ILE A 44 -14.30 4.45 6.70
C ILE A 44 -13.42 5.01 7.83
N ILE A 45 -13.83 4.86 9.09
CA ILE A 45 -13.03 5.29 10.24
C ILE A 45 -11.68 4.55 10.27
N GLY A 46 -11.69 3.24 10.04
CA GLY A 46 -10.48 2.42 9.96
C GLY A 46 -9.54 2.88 8.85
N GLU A 47 -10.06 3.10 7.63
CA GLU A 47 -9.29 3.62 6.49
C GLU A 47 -8.62 4.97 6.83
N MET A 48 -9.36 5.91 7.41
CA MET A 48 -8.82 7.24 7.78
C MET A 48 -7.74 7.15 8.87
N GLN A 49 -7.87 6.20 9.80
CA GLN A 49 -6.83 5.93 10.79
C GLN A 49 -5.56 5.36 10.14
N GLN A 50 -5.69 4.46 9.17
CA GLN A 50 -4.55 3.91 8.44
C GLN A 50 -3.87 4.99 7.58
N GLU A 51 -4.64 5.85 6.91
CA GLU A 51 -4.10 7.00 6.17
C GLU A 51 -3.31 7.94 7.08
N THR A 52 -3.82 8.23 8.28
CA THR A 52 -3.11 9.03 9.30
C THR A 52 -1.79 8.38 9.71
N ARG A 53 -1.79 7.05 9.95
CA ARG A 53 -0.57 6.30 10.30
C ARG A 53 0.45 6.36 9.16
N LEU A 54 0.00 6.21 7.91
CA LEU A 54 0.85 6.24 6.72
C LEU A 54 1.53 7.60 6.56
N THR A 55 0.77 8.69 6.68
CA THR A 55 1.33 10.04 6.60
C THR A 55 2.28 10.35 7.76
N ASN A 56 2.02 9.79 8.94
CA ASN A 56 2.88 9.97 10.12
C ASN A 56 4.22 9.23 10.04
N LEU A 57 4.42 8.36 9.05
CA LEU A 57 5.75 7.79 8.76
C LEU A 57 6.74 8.86 8.28
N LYS A 58 6.28 10.05 7.88
CA LYS A 58 7.09 11.14 7.30
C LYS A 58 7.90 10.77 6.06
N ALA A 59 7.57 9.63 5.44
CA ALA A 59 8.03 9.25 4.11
C ALA A 59 6.99 9.71 3.09
N GLU A 60 7.08 10.99 2.70
CA GLU A 60 6.03 11.67 1.93
C GLU A 60 5.83 11.06 0.53
N ARG A 61 6.92 10.73 -0.17
CA ARG A 61 6.85 10.15 -1.53
C ARG A 61 6.28 8.73 -1.48
N PHE A 62 6.66 7.96 -0.46
CA PHE A 62 6.13 6.62 -0.24
C PHE A 62 4.64 6.67 0.14
N ALA A 63 4.25 7.57 1.04
CA ALA A 63 2.85 7.78 1.39
C ALA A 63 2.02 8.20 0.16
N GLU A 64 2.53 9.13 -0.67
CA GLU A 64 1.88 9.55 -1.91
C GLU A 64 1.70 8.37 -2.88
N LEU A 65 2.74 7.55 -3.09
CA LEU A 65 2.68 6.35 -3.92
C LEU A 65 1.53 5.43 -3.48
N VAL A 66 1.48 5.07 -2.20
CA VAL A 66 0.52 4.10 -1.65
C VAL A 66 -0.91 4.68 -1.67
N MET A 67 -1.10 5.93 -1.25
CA MET A 67 -2.43 6.57 -1.18
C MET A 67 -3.04 6.80 -2.56
N THR A 68 -2.23 7.15 -3.55
CA THR A 68 -2.71 7.50 -4.89
C THR A 68 -2.68 6.33 -5.86
N TYR A 69 -2.15 5.17 -5.47
CA TYR A 69 -1.99 4.01 -6.34
C TYR A 69 -3.28 3.64 -7.07
N ASN A 70 -4.38 3.50 -6.32
CA ASN A 70 -5.69 3.08 -6.85
C ASN A 70 -6.46 4.19 -7.60
N TRP A 71 -5.94 5.43 -7.70
CA TRP A 71 -6.64 6.51 -8.40
C TRP A 71 -6.56 6.39 -9.92
N GLU A 72 -5.63 5.59 -10.42
CA GLU A 72 -5.51 5.26 -11.83
C GLU A 72 -6.01 3.83 -12.10
N PRO A 73 -6.57 3.58 -13.29
CA PRO A 73 -6.95 2.22 -13.67
C PRO A 73 -5.68 1.36 -13.78
N ARG A 74 -5.52 0.45 -12.82
CA ARG A 74 -4.39 -0.50 -12.73
C ARG A 74 -4.93 -1.93 -12.72
N PRO A 75 -4.14 -2.91 -13.20
CA PRO A 75 -4.52 -4.32 -13.13
C PRO A 75 -4.43 -4.91 -11.71
N ILE A 76 -4.01 -4.10 -10.73
CA ILE A 76 -3.81 -4.47 -9.33
C ILE A 76 -4.55 -3.47 -8.46
N PHE A 77 -5.22 -3.97 -7.43
CA PHE A 77 -5.73 -3.18 -6.33
C PHE A 77 -4.77 -3.28 -5.13
N LEU A 78 -4.34 -2.13 -4.60
CA LEU A 78 -3.44 -2.05 -3.45
C LEU A 78 -4.21 -1.69 -2.18
N GLU A 79 -4.18 -2.56 -1.18
CA GLU A 79 -4.57 -2.27 0.19
C GLU A 79 -3.34 -2.14 1.08
N TYR A 80 -3.48 -1.42 2.18
CA TYR A 80 -2.41 -1.29 3.15
C TYR A 80 -2.93 -1.26 4.58
N GLU A 81 -2.10 -1.75 5.50
CA GLU A 81 -2.34 -1.72 6.93
C GLU A 81 -1.03 -1.41 7.66
N ILE A 82 -1.09 -0.49 8.62
CA ILE A 82 0.05 -0.11 9.46
C ILE A 82 -0.28 -0.46 10.91
N THR A 83 0.60 -1.24 11.52
CA THR A 83 0.48 -1.72 12.89
C THR A 83 1.72 -1.37 13.71
N GLY A 84 1.61 -1.47 15.03
CA GLY A 84 2.70 -1.13 15.94
C GLY A 84 2.77 0.36 16.31
N GLY A 85 4.00 0.81 16.60
CA GLY A 85 4.29 2.13 17.16
C GLY A 85 4.37 3.27 16.15
N GLU A 86 5.09 4.34 16.48
CA GLU A 86 5.40 5.45 15.58
C GLU A 86 6.82 5.30 15.03
N ALA A 87 7.04 5.77 13.81
CA ALA A 87 8.35 5.76 13.17
C ALA A 87 8.54 7.00 12.30
N ASP A 88 9.76 7.54 12.28
CA ASP A 88 10.17 8.57 11.33
C ASP A 88 11.03 7.92 10.26
N LEU A 89 10.43 7.72 9.08
CA LEU A 89 11.06 7.09 7.93
C LEU A 89 11.49 8.11 6.86
N SER A 90 11.49 9.41 7.18
CA SER A 90 11.85 10.48 6.24
C SER A 90 13.20 10.28 5.56
N LEU A 91 14.21 9.80 6.30
CA LEU A 91 15.55 9.50 5.77
C LEU A 91 15.58 8.34 4.77
N TYR A 92 14.51 7.54 4.70
CA TYR A 92 14.41 6.35 3.86
C TYR A 92 13.32 6.46 2.79
N ASP A 93 12.65 7.62 2.71
CA ASP A 93 11.50 7.86 1.85
C ASP A 93 11.78 7.52 0.38
N GLU A 94 12.84 8.11 -0.19
CA GLU A 94 13.23 7.87 -1.58
C GLU A 94 13.50 6.39 -1.84
N ARG A 95 14.18 5.72 -0.92
CA ARG A 95 14.55 4.31 -1.09
C ARG A 95 13.35 3.37 -0.99
N LEU A 96 12.46 3.62 -0.04
CA LEU A 96 11.20 2.87 0.08
C LEU A 96 10.36 3.07 -1.18
N THR A 97 10.25 4.31 -1.63
CA THR A 97 9.49 4.68 -2.84
C THR A 97 10.05 4.01 -4.08
N GLU A 98 11.36 4.11 -4.34
CA GLU A 98 12.00 3.53 -5.52
C GLU A 98 11.81 2.01 -5.60
N TRP A 99 12.06 1.31 -4.49
CA TRP A 99 11.89 -0.14 -4.46
C TRP A 99 10.42 -0.54 -4.65
N CYS A 100 9.50 0.11 -3.93
CA CYS A 100 8.07 -0.21 -4.02
C CYS A 100 7.50 0.13 -5.40
N CYS A 101 7.91 1.25 -6.00
CA CYS A 101 7.56 1.60 -7.39
C CYS A 101 8.05 0.52 -8.36
N GLY A 102 9.31 0.09 -8.24
CA GLY A 102 9.88 -0.96 -9.10
C GLY A 102 9.14 -2.29 -8.95
N PHE A 103 8.85 -2.68 -7.71
CA PHE A 103 8.13 -3.91 -7.42
C PHE A 103 6.68 -3.87 -7.90
N LEU A 104 5.92 -2.83 -7.58
CA LEU A 104 4.53 -2.69 -8.03
C LEU A 104 4.45 -2.62 -9.56
N HIS A 105 5.39 -1.94 -10.22
CA HIS A 105 5.44 -1.90 -11.68
C HIS A 105 5.70 -3.27 -12.31
N LEU A 106 6.59 -4.08 -11.71
CA LEU A 106 6.81 -5.45 -12.13
C LEU A 106 5.52 -6.26 -12.00
N LEU A 107 4.84 -6.18 -10.85
CA LEU A 107 3.59 -6.88 -10.63
C LEU A 107 2.54 -6.45 -11.67
N GLU A 108 2.40 -5.15 -11.96
CA GLU A 108 1.47 -4.66 -12.98
C GLU A 108 1.76 -5.23 -14.37
N MET A 109 3.03 -5.44 -14.69
CA MET A 109 3.42 -5.98 -15.99
C MET A 109 3.12 -7.47 -16.12
N GLN A 110 3.22 -8.20 -15.01
CA GLN A 110 2.95 -9.62 -14.98
C GLN A 110 1.50 -9.95 -14.69
N ALA A 111 0.75 -9.10 -14.00
CA ALA A 111 -0.66 -9.33 -13.65
C ALA A 111 -1.50 -9.71 -14.88
N ASP A 112 -2.30 -10.76 -14.75
CA ASP A 112 -3.33 -11.10 -15.71
C ASP A 112 -4.45 -10.06 -15.63
N ARG A 113 -4.82 -9.49 -16.78
CA ARG A 113 -5.85 -8.45 -16.87
C ARG A 113 -7.27 -9.01 -16.81
N GLN A 114 -7.43 -10.33 -16.86
CA GLN A 114 -8.72 -11.01 -16.79
C GLN A 114 -9.11 -11.42 -15.36
N THR A 115 -8.17 -11.37 -14.43
CA THR A 115 -8.36 -11.71 -13.02
C THR A 115 -8.35 -10.46 -12.15
N GLU A 116 -9.07 -10.52 -11.04
CA GLU A 116 -8.92 -9.54 -9.97
C GLU A 116 -7.60 -9.84 -9.25
N ASN A 117 -6.67 -8.88 -9.28
CA ASN A 117 -5.39 -9.00 -8.60
C ASN A 117 -5.31 -8.01 -7.46
N HIS A 118 -4.87 -8.50 -6.31
CA HIS A 118 -4.87 -7.78 -5.05
C HIS A 118 -3.50 -7.84 -4.41
N VAL A 119 -3.05 -6.72 -3.84
CA VAL A 119 -1.85 -6.65 -3.00
C VAL A 119 -2.25 -6.05 -1.66
N CYS A 120 -1.98 -6.76 -0.57
CA CYS A 120 -2.04 -6.22 0.76
C CYS A 120 -0.62 -5.90 1.24
N LEU A 121 -0.36 -4.62 1.53
CA LEU A 121 0.88 -4.13 2.13
C LEU A 121 0.69 -3.93 3.64
N SER A 122 1.22 -4.84 4.45
CA SER A 122 1.25 -4.71 5.90
C SER A 122 2.59 -4.11 6.35
N ILE A 123 2.56 -3.04 7.14
CA ILE A 123 3.75 -2.40 7.71
C ILE A 123 3.68 -2.53 9.22
N GLU A 124 4.58 -3.33 9.79
CA GLU A 124 4.71 -3.49 11.24
C GLU A 124 5.86 -2.64 11.77
N LEU A 125 5.53 -1.70 12.66
CA LEU A 125 6.48 -0.77 13.26
C LEU A 125 6.87 -1.22 14.66
N SER A 126 8.18 -1.40 14.86
CA SER A 126 8.79 -1.75 16.15
C SER A 126 10.01 -0.86 16.42
N TYR A 127 10.59 -0.96 17.62
CA TYR A 127 11.67 -0.07 18.04
C TYR A 127 12.90 -0.19 17.14
N GLY A 128 13.12 0.81 16.28
CA GLY A 128 14.23 0.87 15.32
C GLY A 128 14.09 -0.07 14.13
N ARG A 129 12.88 -0.58 13.85
CA ARG A 129 12.62 -1.51 12.76
C ARG A 129 11.23 -1.32 12.16
N ALA A 130 11.15 -1.32 10.84
CA ALA A 130 9.91 -1.43 10.09
C ALA A 130 9.97 -2.67 9.22
N SER A 131 9.00 -3.57 9.38
CA SER A 131 8.82 -4.74 8.52
C SER A 131 7.70 -4.44 7.53
N LEU A 132 7.97 -4.55 6.23
CA LEU A 132 6.98 -4.39 5.18
C LEU A 132 6.71 -5.77 4.57
N PHE A 133 5.45 -6.20 4.61
CA PHE A 133 5.01 -7.47 4.09
C PHE A 133 4.01 -7.24 2.97
N PHE A 134 4.27 -7.84 1.80
CA PHE A 134 3.38 -7.83 0.66
C PHE A 134 2.76 -9.22 0.51
N ASP A 135 1.43 -9.31 0.56
CA ASP A 135 0.63 -10.49 0.21
C ASP A 135 -0.10 -10.17 -1.08
N TYR A 136 0.35 -10.77 -2.19
CA TYR A 136 -0.32 -10.68 -3.48
C TYR A 136 -1.19 -11.92 -3.68
N ARG A 137 -2.40 -11.71 -4.20
CA ARG A 137 -3.32 -12.76 -4.67
C ARG A 137 -3.87 -12.40 -6.03
N GLY A 138 -3.83 -13.34 -6.96
CA GLY A 138 -4.29 -13.10 -8.32
C GLY A 138 -3.61 -14.06 -9.30
N ALA A 139 -3.66 -13.72 -10.58
CA ALA A 139 -2.94 -14.49 -11.60
C ALA A 139 -1.93 -13.59 -12.32
N TRP A 140 -0.87 -14.21 -12.83
CA TRP A 140 0.14 -13.54 -13.63
C TRP A 140 0.49 -14.33 -14.88
N GLN A 141 1.02 -13.62 -15.86
CA GLN A 141 1.48 -14.13 -17.14
C GLN A 141 2.77 -14.96 -16.97
N ASP A 142 3.73 -14.45 -16.18
CA ASP A 142 5.01 -15.10 -15.92
C ASP A 142 5.45 -14.88 -14.47
N GLY A 143 5.17 -15.86 -13.60
CA GLY A 143 5.62 -15.84 -12.20
C GLY A 143 7.13 -16.05 -12.04
N GLU A 144 7.79 -16.65 -13.03
CA GLU A 144 9.24 -16.87 -12.99
C GLU A 144 9.99 -15.55 -13.24
N ALA A 145 9.42 -14.66 -14.05
CA ALA A 145 9.92 -13.29 -14.17
C ALA A 145 9.88 -12.54 -12.82
N VAL A 146 8.81 -12.73 -12.03
CA VAL A 146 8.69 -12.13 -10.69
C VAL A 146 9.75 -12.71 -9.75
N ARG A 147 9.89 -14.04 -9.72
CA ARG A 147 10.93 -14.73 -8.93
C ARG A 147 12.33 -14.22 -9.30
N THR A 148 12.65 -14.20 -10.59
CA THR A 148 13.97 -13.78 -11.09
C THR A 148 14.28 -12.33 -10.71
N TRP A 149 13.28 -11.44 -10.71
CA TRP A 149 13.48 -10.06 -10.27
C TRP A 149 13.77 -9.98 -8.77
N LEU A 150 13.02 -10.69 -7.93
CA LEU A 150 13.23 -10.71 -6.47
C LEU A 150 14.59 -11.30 -6.08
N GLU A 151 15.08 -12.30 -6.81
CA GLU A 151 16.42 -12.88 -6.59
C GLU A 151 17.56 -11.90 -6.93
N ARG A 152 17.32 -10.94 -7.81
CA ARG A 152 18.34 -10.00 -8.30
C ARG A 152 18.23 -8.60 -7.70
N CYS A 153 17.04 -8.21 -7.27
CA CYS A 153 16.73 -6.86 -6.83
C CYS A 153 16.95 -6.71 -5.32
N GLU A 154 18.21 -6.76 -4.91
CA GLU A 154 18.58 -6.48 -3.53
C GLU A 154 18.44 -4.97 -3.23
N PRO A 155 17.59 -4.57 -2.26
CA PRO A 155 17.48 -3.16 -1.88
C PRO A 155 18.77 -2.65 -1.24
N ALA A 156 19.03 -1.34 -1.40
CA ALA A 156 20.22 -0.73 -0.80
C ALA A 156 20.10 -0.66 0.75
N PRO A 157 21.19 -0.93 1.50
CA PRO A 157 21.17 -0.85 2.97
C PRO A 157 20.71 0.53 3.48
N PRO A 158 19.87 0.62 4.54
CA PRO A 158 19.54 -0.46 5.46
C PRO A 158 18.20 -1.18 5.18
N LEU A 159 17.59 -0.97 4.00
CA LEU A 159 16.45 -1.78 3.56
C LEU A 159 16.99 -3.12 3.05
N ARG A 160 16.34 -4.22 3.41
CA ARG A 160 16.76 -5.59 3.07
C ARG A 160 15.57 -6.43 2.67
N LEU A 161 15.76 -7.29 1.67
CA LEU A 161 14.84 -8.37 1.35
C LEU A 161 15.12 -9.55 2.28
N VAL A 162 14.18 -9.85 3.17
CA VAL A 162 14.31 -10.89 4.19
C VAL A 162 13.92 -12.25 3.60
N SER A 163 12.75 -12.31 2.99
CA SER A 163 12.20 -13.53 2.43
C SER A 163 11.20 -13.20 1.31
N PHE A 164 10.99 -14.17 0.42
CA PHE A 164 9.88 -14.14 -0.52
C PHE A 164 9.47 -15.57 -0.89
N ALA A 165 8.21 -15.77 -1.26
CA ALA A 165 7.70 -17.01 -1.81
C ALA A 165 6.77 -16.71 -2.99
N VAL A 166 7.06 -17.29 -4.16
CA VAL A 166 6.25 -17.15 -5.37
C VAL A 166 5.54 -18.47 -5.61
N GLY A 167 4.22 -18.48 -5.47
CA GLY A 167 3.32 -19.59 -5.77
C GLY A 167 2.84 -19.57 -7.23
N THR A 168 1.66 -20.13 -7.49
CA THR A 168 0.99 -20.03 -8.80
C THR A 168 0.06 -18.83 -8.90
N GLU A 169 -0.60 -18.50 -7.79
CA GLU A 169 -1.62 -17.43 -7.69
C GLU A 169 -1.41 -16.54 -6.46
N GLU A 170 -0.29 -16.74 -5.76
CA GLU A 170 0.03 -16.05 -4.51
C GLU A 170 1.51 -15.70 -4.46
N LEU A 171 1.83 -14.53 -3.93
CA LEU A 171 3.20 -14.10 -3.66
C LEU A 171 3.28 -13.47 -2.28
N THR A 172 4.28 -13.87 -1.51
CA THR A 172 4.65 -13.17 -0.28
C THR A 172 6.03 -12.56 -0.43
N VAL A 173 6.20 -11.32 0.02
CA VAL A 173 7.51 -10.64 0.08
C VAL A 173 7.64 -9.93 1.41
N GLU A 174 8.77 -10.15 2.09
CA GLU A 174 9.10 -9.50 3.35
C GLU A 174 10.36 -8.65 3.20
N LEU A 175 10.20 -7.36 3.46
CA LEU A 175 11.30 -6.41 3.60
C LEU A 175 11.48 -6.01 5.06
N GLU A 176 12.72 -5.79 5.45
CA GLU A 176 13.07 -5.20 6.74
C GLU A 176 13.87 -3.92 6.52
N LEU A 177 13.45 -2.85 7.19
CA LEU A 177 14.18 -1.60 7.30
C LEU A 177 14.62 -1.41 8.75
N LEU A 178 15.93 -1.39 8.97
CA LEU A 178 16.50 -1.02 10.26
C LEU A 178 16.83 0.47 10.29
N PHE A 179 16.35 1.17 11.31
CA PHE A 179 16.58 2.60 11.48
C PHE A 179 16.90 2.95 12.92
N ARG A 180 17.52 4.12 13.12
CA ARG A 180 17.73 4.63 14.48
C ARG A 180 16.38 5.12 15.00
N PRO A 181 15.87 4.57 16.11
CA PRO A 181 14.63 5.07 16.69
C PRO A 181 14.84 6.55 17.05
N GLY A 182 13.94 7.41 16.57
CA GLY A 182 13.87 8.78 17.05
C GLY A 182 13.66 8.73 18.56
N GLY A 183 14.64 9.19 19.33
CA GLY A 183 14.46 9.34 20.76
C GLY A 183 13.39 10.41 21.02
N PRO A 184 12.79 10.47 22.22
CA PRO A 184 11.86 11.55 22.59
C PRO A 184 12.49 12.96 22.62
N TYR A 185 13.71 13.14 22.09
CA TYR A 185 14.48 14.38 22.06
C TYR A 185 15.21 14.56 20.71
N SER A 186 14.60 14.14 19.61
CA SER A 186 15.06 14.46 18.25
C SER A 186 14.12 15.46 17.58
#